data_AF-A0A481U7N2-F1
#
_entry.id   AF-A0A481U7N2-F1
#
_cell.length_a   1.000
_cell.length_b   1.000
_cell.length_c   1.000
_cell.angle_alpha   90.00
_cell.angle_beta   90.00
_cell.angle_gamma   90.00
#
_symmetry.space_group_name_H-M   'P 1'
#
loop_
_entity.id
_entity.type
_entity.pdbx_description
1 polymer ?
#
loop_
_entity_poly.entity_id
_entity_poly.type
_entity_poly.pdbx_seq_one_letter_code
_entity_poly.pdbx_strand_id
1 'polypeptide(L)'
;TGVFTDKEKAAAHLKGGAKKVIISAPSKDAPMFVVGVNEKEYKPELDVISNASCTTNCLAPLAKVIHDRFGIVEGLMTTVHSITATQKTVDGPSSKDWRGGRAASFNIIPSSTGAAKAVGKVLPALNGKLTGMSFRVPTVDVSVVDLTVRLEKKASYEDIKAAIREESEGKLKGILGYTEDDVVSSDFVSDTRSSIFDAKA
;
A
#
# COMPACT_ATOMS: atom_id res chain seq x y z
N THR A 1 -5.25 -6.06 16.39
CA THR A 1 -6.54 -6.78 16.48
C THR A 1 -7.33 -6.77 15.18
N GLY A 2 -7.26 -5.70 14.36
CA GLY A 2 -8.06 -5.59 13.13
C GLY A 2 -9.52 -5.21 13.35
N VAL A 3 -9.94 -5.01 14.61
CA VAL A 3 -11.33 -4.70 14.99
C VAL A 3 -11.51 -3.24 15.42
N PHE A 4 -10.47 -2.63 16.01
CA PHE A 4 -10.47 -1.24 16.50
C PHE A 4 -9.75 -0.32 15.51
N THR A 5 -10.33 -0.16 14.31
CA THR A 5 -9.71 0.62 13.22
C THR A 5 -10.27 2.04 13.07
N ASP A 6 -11.33 2.38 13.80
CA ASP A 6 -11.85 3.75 13.91
C ASP A 6 -11.26 4.46 15.13
N LYS A 7 -11.19 5.79 15.05
CA LYS A 7 -10.51 6.64 16.03
C LYS A 7 -11.10 6.48 17.43
N GLU A 8 -12.42 6.41 17.52
CA GLU A 8 -13.14 6.29 18.79
C GLU A 8 -12.81 4.98 19.51
N LYS A 9 -12.91 3.83 18.81
CA LYS A 9 -12.58 2.54 19.43
C LYS A 9 -11.11 2.43 19.77
N ALA A 10 -10.21 2.92 18.90
CA ALA A 10 -8.79 2.93 19.17
C ALA A 10 -8.42 3.81 20.39
N ALA A 11 -9.15 4.91 20.61
CA ALA A 11 -8.96 5.80 21.75
C ALA A 11 -9.27 5.15 23.11
N ALA A 12 -9.92 3.97 23.15
CA ALA A 12 -10.08 3.21 24.37
C ALA A 12 -8.72 2.87 25.05
N HIS A 13 -7.66 2.69 24.26
CA HIS A 13 -6.31 2.47 24.82
C HIS A 13 -5.75 3.70 25.54
N LEU A 14 -6.14 4.92 25.13
CA LEU A 14 -5.74 6.15 25.81
C LEU A 14 -6.37 6.23 27.21
N LYS A 15 -7.65 5.83 27.33
CA LYS A 15 -8.33 5.69 28.63
C LYS A 15 -7.65 4.66 29.53
N GLY A 16 -7.02 3.64 28.93
CA GLY A 16 -6.20 2.64 29.62
C GLY A 16 -4.79 3.11 30.01
N GLY A 17 -4.43 4.37 29.76
CA GLY A 17 -3.14 4.96 30.15
C GLY A 17 -2.08 5.00 29.04
N ALA A 18 -2.39 4.54 27.82
CA ALA A 18 -1.47 4.72 26.69
C ALA A 18 -1.39 6.20 26.28
N LYS A 19 -0.21 6.67 25.88
CA LYS A 19 -0.01 8.06 25.41
C LYS A 19 -0.46 8.27 23.96
N LYS A 20 -0.19 7.29 23.10
CA LYS A 20 -0.44 7.33 21.65
C LYS A 20 -0.90 5.97 21.16
N VAL A 21 -1.68 5.95 20.08
CA VAL A 21 -2.17 4.74 19.42
C VAL A 21 -1.86 4.82 17.94
N ILE A 22 -1.23 3.77 17.41
CA ILE A 22 -0.97 3.61 15.97
C ILE A 22 -1.82 2.43 15.48
N ILE A 23 -2.78 2.71 14.62
CA ILE A 23 -3.62 1.72 13.98
C ILE A 23 -2.81 1.08 12.84
N SER A 24 -2.61 -0.23 12.90
CA SER A 24 -1.87 -1.03 11.91
C SER A 24 -2.70 -1.40 10.67
N ALA A 25 -3.67 -0.58 10.31
CA ALA A 25 -4.61 -0.76 9.20
C ALA A 25 -5.19 0.61 8.80
N PRO A 26 -5.78 0.75 7.60
CA PRO A 26 -6.45 1.98 7.21
C PRO A 26 -7.54 2.36 8.21
N SER A 27 -7.59 3.63 8.56
CA SER A 27 -8.65 4.20 9.37
C SER A 27 -9.59 5.06 8.52
N LYS A 28 -10.86 5.10 8.92
CA LYS A 28 -11.86 5.95 8.24
C LYS A 28 -11.70 7.42 8.62
N ASP A 29 -11.28 7.67 9.85
CA ASP A 29 -11.37 8.95 10.55
C ASP A 29 -10.06 9.35 11.28
N ALA A 30 -9.15 8.41 11.56
CA ALA A 30 -7.80 8.76 12.02
C ALA A 30 -6.91 9.19 10.83
N PRO A 31 -6.06 10.22 10.99
CA PRO A 31 -5.11 10.62 9.97
C PRO A 31 -4.12 9.48 9.66
N MET A 32 -3.84 9.31 8.36
CA MET A 32 -2.94 8.27 7.87
C MET A 32 -1.57 8.87 7.52
N PHE A 33 -0.53 8.15 7.90
CA PHE A 33 0.84 8.49 7.57
C PHE A 33 1.52 7.31 6.89
N VAL A 34 2.33 7.62 5.88
CA VAL A 34 3.22 6.68 5.19
C VAL A 34 4.63 7.25 5.29
N VAL A 35 5.55 6.44 5.80
CA VAL A 35 6.95 6.82 5.99
C VAL A 35 7.64 6.99 4.63
N GLY A 36 8.39 8.07 4.46
CA GLY A 36 8.99 8.50 3.19
C GLY A 36 8.04 9.32 2.31
N VAL A 37 6.81 9.57 2.74
CA VAL A 37 5.78 10.23 1.93
C VAL A 37 5.26 11.48 2.62
N ASN A 38 4.62 11.32 3.78
CA ASN A 38 3.98 12.42 4.52
C ASN A 38 4.20 12.37 6.03
N GLU A 39 5.13 11.56 6.53
CA GLU A 39 5.43 11.44 7.96
C GLU A 39 5.83 12.78 8.61
N LYS A 40 6.38 13.71 7.82
CA LYS A 40 6.74 15.06 8.28
C LYS A 40 5.52 15.94 8.61
N GLU A 41 4.34 15.56 8.16
CA GLU A 41 3.07 16.24 8.48
C GLU A 41 2.51 15.79 9.84
N TYR A 42 3.12 14.78 10.48
CA TYR A 42 2.72 14.34 11.80
C TYR A 42 2.86 15.49 12.81
N LYS A 43 1.83 15.66 13.64
CA LYS A 43 1.84 16.62 14.73
C LYS A 43 1.74 15.91 16.07
N PRO A 44 2.54 16.29 17.09
CA PRO A 44 2.52 15.66 18.41
C PRO A 44 1.17 15.68 19.12
N GLU A 45 0.21 16.51 18.70
CA GLU A 45 -1.14 16.57 19.27
C GLU A 45 -2.04 15.42 18.74
N LEU A 46 -1.63 14.71 17.69
CA LEU A 46 -2.38 13.57 17.16
C LEU A 46 -2.17 12.35 18.07
N ASP A 47 -3.20 11.97 18.82
CA ASP A 47 -3.13 10.84 19.77
C ASP A 47 -3.38 9.48 19.13
N VAL A 48 -4.20 9.45 18.08
CA VAL A 48 -4.56 8.24 17.34
C VAL A 48 -4.28 8.48 15.87
N ILE A 49 -3.38 7.69 15.30
CA ILE A 49 -2.98 7.77 13.89
C ILE A 49 -3.07 6.38 13.24
N SER A 50 -2.98 6.32 11.92
CA SER A 50 -2.95 5.06 11.17
C SER A 50 -1.71 4.99 10.28
N ASN A 51 -1.09 3.81 10.22
CA ASN A 51 0.03 3.53 9.30
C ASN A 51 -0.46 3.02 7.93
N ALA A 52 -1.69 3.38 7.54
CA ALA A 52 -2.35 2.93 6.32
C ALA A 52 -2.38 1.39 6.17
N SER A 53 -2.25 0.88 4.94
CA SER A 53 -2.19 -0.55 4.62
C SER A 53 -0.84 -0.92 3.99
N CYS A 54 -0.52 -2.21 3.93
CA CYS A 54 0.64 -2.73 3.19
C CYS A 54 0.65 -2.22 1.73
N THR A 55 -0.47 -2.35 1.01
CA THR A 55 -0.57 -1.89 -0.38
C THR A 55 -0.42 -0.37 -0.52
N THR A 56 -0.94 0.43 0.43
CA THR A 56 -0.73 1.88 0.40
C THR A 56 0.73 2.24 0.65
N ASN A 57 1.42 1.55 1.57
CA ASN A 57 2.85 1.76 1.82
C ASN A 57 3.71 1.31 0.63
N CYS A 58 3.27 0.32 -0.15
CA CYS A 58 3.95 -0.07 -1.38
C CYS A 58 3.74 0.93 -2.52
N LEU A 59 2.49 1.37 -2.73
CA LEU A 59 2.14 2.25 -3.85
C LEU A 59 2.55 3.72 -3.64
N ALA A 60 2.42 4.26 -2.43
CA ALA A 60 2.59 5.70 -2.20
C ALA A 60 4.03 6.21 -2.46
N PRO A 61 5.11 5.54 -2.04
CA PRO A 61 6.47 5.95 -2.38
C PRO A 61 6.71 5.95 -3.90
N LEU A 62 6.28 4.91 -4.61
CA LEU A 62 6.39 4.81 -6.06
C LEU A 62 5.61 5.95 -6.76
N ALA A 63 4.34 6.14 -6.38
CA ALA A 63 3.49 7.18 -6.94
C ALA A 63 4.05 8.58 -6.67
N LYS A 64 4.66 8.81 -5.50
CA LYS A 64 5.33 10.06 -5.16
C LYS A 64 6.47 10.37 -6.14
N VAL A 65 7.38 9.42 -6.35
CA VAL A 65 8.53 9.60 -7.26
C VAL A 65 8.06 9.91 -8.67
N ILE A 66 7.13 9.10 -9.20
CA ILE A 66 6.58 9.29 -10.55
C ILE A 66 5.88 10.65 -10.66
N HIS A 67 5.07 11.02 -9.67
CA HIS A 67 4.33 12.27 -9.69
C HIS A 67 5.25 13.49 -9.62
N ASP A 68 6.21 13.51 -8.70
CA ASP A 68 7.11 14.64 -8.50
C ASP A 68 7.99 14.90 -9.74
N ARG A 69 8.39 13.85 -10.47
CA ARG A 69 9.25 13.94 -11.65
C ARG A 69 8.45 14.19 -12.94
N PHE A 70 7.38 13.43 -13.16
CA PHE A 70 6.70 13.36 -14.46
C PHE A 70 5.24 13.81 -14.43
N GLY A 71 4.66 13.98 -13.24
CA GLY A 71 3.24 14.24 -13.08
C GLY A 71 2.40 12.98 -13.37
N ILE A 72 1.34 12.79 -12.60
CA ILE A 72 0.35 11.73 -12.82
C ILE A 72 -0.96 12.45 -13.11
N VAL A 73 -1.56 12.14 -14.26
CA VAL A 73 -2.88 12.64 -14.64
C VAL A 73 -3.96 11.73 -14.09
N GLU A 74 -3.82 10.43 -14.32
CA GLU A 74 -4.71 9.37 -13.82
C GLU A 74 -3.96 8.04 -13.76
N GLY A 75 -4.44 7.12 -12.93
CA GLY A 75 -3.86 5.79 -12.83
C GLY A 75 -4.78 4.75 -12.20
N LEU A 76 -4.55 3.51 -12.60
CA LEU A 76 -5.24 2.33 -12.09
C LEU A 76 -4.21 1.37 -11.52
N MET A 77 -4.46 0.92 -10.30
CA MET A 77 -3.62 -0.06 -9.62
C MET A 77 -4.34 -1.39 -9.47
N THR A 78 -3.63 -2.47 -9.77
CA THR A 78 -3.99 -3.81 -9.35
C THR A 78 -2.93 -4.29 -8.37
N THR A 79 -3.34 -4.85 -7.24
CA THR A 79 -2.41 -5.62 -6.41
C THR A 79 -2.68 -7.11 -6.55
N VAL A 80 -1.67 -7.86 -6.99
CA VAL A 80 -1.68 -9.31 -6.91
C VAL A 80 -1.17 -9.66 -5.52
N HIS A 81 -2.11 -10.04 -4.67
CA HIS A 81 -1.93 -10.05 -3.24
C HIS A 81 -1.98 -11.47 -2.69
N SER A 82 -1.06 -11.81 -1.78
CA SER A 82 -1.12 -13.08 -1.06
C SER A 82 -2.37 -13.21 -0.21
N ILE A 83 -2.76 -14.44 0.11
CA ILE A 83 -3.86 -14.68 1.04
C ILE A 83 -3.49 -14.20 2.44
N THR A 84 -4.50 -13.86 3.25
CA THR A 84 -4.31 -13.39 4.64
C THR A 84 -5.20 -14.18 5.59
N ALA A 85 -5.08 -13.91 6.89
CA ALA A 85 -5.91 -14.52 7.93
C ALA A 85 -7.43 -14.27 7.78
N THR A 86 -7.85 -13.32 6.92
CA THR A 86 -9.27 -13.04 6.73
C THR A 86 -9.97 -14.02 5.77
N GLN A 87 -9.22 -14.60 4.83
CA GLN A 87 -9.72 -15.59 3.88
C GLN A 87 -9.92 -16.98 4.53
N LYS A 88 -10.46 -17.94 3.78
CA LYS A 88 -10.86 -19.27 4.28
C LYS A 88 -10.09 -20.39 3.59
N THR A 89 -9.81 -21.47 4.34
CA THR A 89 -9.13 -22.67 3.81
C THR A 89 -10.01 -23.41 2.80
N VAL A 90 -11.31 -23.52 3.10
CA VAL A 90 -12.35 -24.07 2.23
C VAL A 90 -13.47 -23.04 2.05
N ASP A 91 -14.38 -23.29 1.11
CA ASP A 91 -15.55 -22.44 0.90
C ASP A 91 -16.37 -22.29 2.20
N GLY A 92 -16.64 -21.05 2.60
CA GLY A 92 -17.37 -20.75 3.83
C GLY A 92 -17.95 -19.34 3.88
N PRO A 93 -18.73 -19.03 4.93
CA PRO A 93 -19.44 -17.76 5.03
C PRO A 93 -18.50 -16.56 5.15
N SER A 94 -18.76 -15.52 4.34
CA SER A 94 -18.13 -14.21 4.44
C SER A 94 -19.15 -13.13 4.10
N SER A 95 -19.79 -12.58 5.14
CA SER A 95 -20.96 -11.71 5.00
C SER A 95 -20.67 -10.36 4.32
N LYS A 96 -19.43 -9.87 4.40
CA LYS A 96 -19.01 -8.58 3.83
C LYS A 96 -18.28 -8.68 2.49
N ASP A 97 -17.82 -9.89 2.13
CA ASP A 97 -17.08 -10.15 0.90
C ASP A 97 -17.31 -11.61 0.48
N TRP A 98 -18.34 -11.83 -0.35
CA TRP A 98 -18.72 -13.19 -0.76
C TRP A 98 -17.60 -13.94 -1.48
N ARG A 99 -16.80 -13.23 -2.29
CA ARG A 99 -15.67 -13.82 -3.02
C ARG A 99 -14.57 -14.24 -2.05
N GLY A 100 -14.30 -13.42 -1.03
CA GLY A 100 -13.33 -13.73 0.03
C GLY A 100 -13.69 -14.94 0.90
N GLY A 101 -14.92 -15.47 0.83
CA GLY A 101 -15.33 -16.70 1.51
C GLY A 101 -14.94 -17.98 0.78
N ARG A 102 -14.46 -17.90 -0.47
CA ARG A 102 -14.04 -19.07 -1.26
C ARG A 102 -12.67 -19.59 -0.82
N ALA A 103 -12.40 -20.87 -1.09
CA ALA A 103 -11.14 -21.54 -0.75
C ALA A 103 -9.93 -20.79 -1.33
N ALA A 104 -9.13 -20.18 -0.45
CA ALA A 104 -8.17 -19.15 -0.82
C ALA A 104 -6.93 -19.68 -1.54
N SER A 105 -6.48 -20.89 -1.18
CA SER A 105 -5.32 -21.55 -1.80
C SER A 105 -5.63 -22.22 -3.14
N PHE A 106 -6.87 -22.12 -3.63
CA PHE A 106 -7.31 -22.75 -4.87
C PHE A 106 -7.81 -21.75 -5.92
N ASN A 107 -8.14 -20.51 -5.51
CA ASN A 107 -8.78 -19.53 -6.37
C ASN A 107 -7.92 -18.28 -6.56
N ILE A 108 -8.06 -17.65 -7.73
CA ILE A 108 -7.76 -16.23 -7.91
C ILE A 108 -9.02 -15.45 -7.52
N ILE A 109 -8.97 -14.68 -6.43
CA ILE A 109 -10.15 -14.05 -5.82
C ILE A 109 -10.07 -12.53 -6.01
N PRO A 110 -10.85 -11.94 -6.93
CA PRO A 110 -10.87 -10.49 -7.08
C PRO A 110 -11.58 -9.83 -5.89
N SER A 111 -11.04 -8.71 -5.41
CA SER A 111 -11.61 -7.91 -4.31
C SER A 111 -11.37 -6.42 -4.56
N SER A 112 -12.32 -5.58 -4.16
CA SER A 112 -12.14 -4.13 -4.19
C SER A 112 -11.17 -3.70 -3.07
N THR A 113 -10.44 -2.61 -3.29
CA THR A 113 -9.53 -2.06 -2.29
C THR A 113 -9.60 -0.55 -2.22
N GLY A 114 -9.46 -0.01 -1.01
CA GLY A 114 -9.32 1.43 -0.78
C GLY A 114 -7.88 1.93 -0.88
N ALA A 115 -6.90 1.05 -1.09
CA ALA A 115 -5.48 1.39 -0.95
C ALA A 115 -5.01 2.48 -1.92
N ALA A 116 -5.39 2.40 -3.19
CA ALA A 116 -5.07 3.42 -4.20
C ALA A 116 -5.75 4.76 -3.88
N LYS A 117 -7.02 4.73 -3.44
CA LYS A 117 -7.73 5.94 -3.00
C LYS A 117 -7.09 6.56 -1.75
N ALA A 118 -6.53 5.73 -0.87
CA ALA A 118 -5.80 6.19 0.31
C ALA A 118 -4.49 6.90 -0.03
N VAL A 119 -3.87 6.62 -1.20
CA VAL A 119 -2.73 7.41 -1.70
C VAL A 119 -3.12 8.88 -1.84
N GLY A 120 -4.32 9.18 -2.37
CA GLY A 120 -4.83 10.55 -2.45
C GLY A 120 -4.99 11.27 -1.10
N LYS A 121 -5.06 10.53 0.02
CA LYS A 121 -5.11 11.11 1.37
C LYS A 121 -3.72 11.45 1.91
N VAL A 122 -2.70 10.66 1.57
CA VAL A 122 -1.30 10.89 2.00
C VAL A 122 -0.50 11.72 1.00
N LEU A 123 -0.98 11.81 -0.24
CA LEU A 123 -0.47 12.65 -1.32
C LEU A 123 -1.65 13.42 -1.94
N PRO A 124 -2.04 14.57 -1.35
CA PRO A 124 -3.23 15.31 -1.78
C PRO A 124 -3.26 15.68 -3.27
N ALA A 125 -2.11 15.89 -3.91
CA ALA A 125 -2.00 16.16 -5.35
C ALA A 125 -2.48 15.00 -6.26
N LEU A 126 -2.61 13.79 -5.69
CA LEU A 126 -3.12 12.58 -6.34
C LEU A 126 -4.57 12.25 -5.93
N ASN A 127 -5.22 13.09 -5.14
CA ASN A 127 -6.60 12.86 -4.74
C ASN A 127 -7.53 12.81 -5.95
N GLY A 128 -8.31 11.74 -6.07
CA GLY A 128 -9.22 11.49 -7.20
C GLY A 128 -8.53 10.98 -8.48
N LYS A 129 -7.20 10.89 -8.53
CA LYS A 129 -6.46 10.45 -9.72
C LYS A 129 -6.15 8.96 -9.74
N LEU A 130 -6.12 8.32 -8.57
CA LEU A 130 -5.77 6.92 -8.41
C LEU A 130 -6.92 6.11 -7.81
N THR A 131 -7.22 4.97 -8.42
CA THR A 131 -8.09 3.93 -7.85
C THR A 131 -7.55 2.55 -8.23
N GLY A 132 -8.15 1.48 -7.72
CA GLY A 132 -7.63 0.15 -8.00
C GLY A 132 -8.46 -1.00 -7.46
N MET A 133 -7.97 -2.20 -7.74
CA MET A 133 -8.51 -3.46 -7.26
C MET A 133 -7.39 -4.38 -6.76
N SER A 134 -7.77 -5.56 -6.28
CA SER A 134 -6.84 -6.61 -5.88
C SER A 134 -7.29 -7.97 -6.43
N PHE A 135 -6.33 -8.81 -6.76
CA PHE A 135 -6.53 -10.24 -6.93
C PHE A 135 -5.78 -10.97 -5.82
N ARG A 136 -6.51 -11.67 -4.97
CA ARG A 136 -5.89 -12.55 -3.96
C ARG A 136 -5.53 -13.86 -4.63
N VAL A 137 -4.27 -14.27 -4.53
CA VAL A 137 -3.74 -15.45 -5.23
C VAL A 137 -3.15 -16.48 -4.24
N PRO A 138 -3.01 -17.76 -4.63
CA PRO A 138 -2.51 -18.85 -3.77
C PRO A 138 -1.04 -18.79 -3.34
N THR A 139 -0.59 -17.66 -2.78
CA THR A 139 0.71 -17.48 -2.13
C THR A 139 0.49 -17.03 -0.69
N VAL A 140 1.37 -17.48 0.22
CA VAL A 140 1.19 -17.30 1.67
C VAL A 140 1.75 -15.99 2.21
N ASP A 141 2.66 -15.36 1.48
CA ASP A 141 3.24 -14.05 1.79
C ASP A 141 3.82 -13.42 0.51
N VAL A 142 4.18 -12.14 0.58
CA VAL A 142 4.64 -11.27 -0.51
C VAL A 142 3.51 -10.94 -1.49
N SER A 143 3.52 -9.72 -2.01
CA SER A 143 2.51 -9.22 -2.94
C SER A 143 3.14 -8.20 -3.87
N VAL A 144 2.52 -7.97 -5.02
CA VAL A 144 3.03 -7.02 -6.01
C VAL A 144 1.96 -5.97 -6.34
N VAL A 145 2.41 -4.75 -6.58
CA VAL A 145 1.62 -3.66 -7.10
C VAL A 145 1.92 -3.55 -8.60
N ASP A 146 0.88 -3.68 -9.40
CA ASP A 146 0.85 -3.30 -10.81
C ASP A 146 0.19 -1.93 -10.91
N LEU A 147 0.94 -0.93 -11.35
CA LEU A 147 0.48 0.44 -11.50
C LEU A 147 0.55 0.86 -12.97
N THR A 148 -0.60 1.07 -13.58
CA THR A 148 -0.71 1.70 -14.90
C THR A 148 -1.08 3.17 -14.72
N VAL A 149 -0.27 4.08 -15.25
CA VAL A 149 -0.47 5.54 -15.12
C VAL A 149 -0.30 6.25 -16.45
N ARG A 150 -1.05 7.33 -16.62
CA ARG A 150 -0.81 8.31 -17.68
C ARG A 150 -0.07 9.51 -17.11
N LEU A 151 1.11 9.77 -17.67
CA LEU A 151 1.98 10.85 -17.24
C LEU A 151 1.57 12.19 -17.86
N GLU A 152 1.88 13.28 -17.16
CA GLU A 152 1.70 14.64 -17.68
C GLU A 152 2.86 15.02 -18.61
N LYS A 153 4.09 14.72 -18.18
CA LYS A 153 5.32 14.88 -18.97
C LYS A 153 5.68 13.55 -19.61
N LYS A 154 6.03 13.59 -20.90
CA LYS A 154 6.53 12.41 -21.61
C LYS A 154 7.83 11.94 -20.95
N ALA A 155 7.93 10.63 -20.71
CA ALA A 155 9.11 9.96 -20.19
C ALA A 155 9.31 8.63 -20.93
N SER A 156 10.55 8.23 -21.14
CA SER A 156 10.89 6.86 -21.53
C SER A 156 10.91 5.96 -20.29
N TYR A 157 10.92 4.65 -20.48
CA TYR A 157 11.06 3.71 -19.37
C TYR A 157 12.41 3.86 -18.65
N GLU A 158 13.48 4.18 -19.39
CA GLU A 158 14.80 4.48 -18.82
C GLU A 158 14.76 5.70 -17.89
N ASP A 159 14.00 6.75 -18.26
CA ASP A 159 13.81 7.92 -17.40
C ASP A 159 13.08 7.55 -16.09
N ILE A 160 12.06 6.68 -16.16
CA ILE A 160 11.35 6.17 -14.98
C ILE A 160 12.29 5.37 -14.08
N LYS A 161 13.05 4.42 -14.65
CA LYS A 161 14.02 3.60 -13.92
C LYS A 161 15.06 4.46 -13.21
N ALA A 162 15.64 5.43 -13.92
CA ALA A 162 16.65 6.33 -13.36
C ALA A 162 16.10 7.15 -12.18
N ALA A 163 14.89 7.70 -12.33
CA ALA A 163 14.24 8.47 -11.26
C ALA A 163 13.95 7.63 -10.01
N ILE A 164 13.47 6.39 -10.19
CA ILE A 164 13.19 5.48 -9.08
C ILE A 164 14.47 5.05 -8.39
N ARG A 165 15.51 4.70 -9.17
CA ARG A 165 16.81 4.31 -8.64
C ARG A 165 17.44 5.44 -7.82
N GLU A 166 17.46 6.66 -8.35
CA GLU A 166 17.96 7.85 -7.64
C GLU A 166 17.28 8.04 -6.29
N GLU A 167 15.94 7.97 -6.23
CA GLU A 167 15.22 8.17 -4.98
C GLU A 167 15.38 6.99 -4.01
N SER A 168 15.49 5.75 -4.52
CA SER A 168 15.75 4.54 -3.73
C SER A 168 17.13 4.53 -3.06
N GLU A 169 18.13 5.13 -3.71
CA GLU A 169 19.49 5.27 -3.17
C GLU A 169 19.66 6.56 -2.35
N GLY A 170 18.75 7.53 -2.55
CA GLY A 170 18.72 8.84 -1.90
C GLY A 170 17.66 8.96 -0.80
N LYS A 171 16.62 9.79 -1.03
CA LYS A 171 15.68 10.23 0.02
C LYS A 171 14.78 9.11 0.56
N LEU A 172 14.52 8.08 -0.24
CA LEU A 172 13.68 6.95 0.11
C LEU A 172 14.50 5.70 0.45
N LYS A 173 15.81 5.84 0.70
CA LYS A 173 16.66 4.73 1.11
C LYS A 173 16.11 4.02 2.35
N GLY A 174 15.95 2.70 2.23
CA GLY A 174 15.34 1.85 3.27
C GLY A 174 13.81 1.78 3.22
N ILE A 175 13.15 2.59 2.40
CA ILE A 175 11.71 2.59 2.17
C ILE A 175 11.39 2.07 0.77
N LEU A 176 12.01 2.65 -0.26
CA LEU A 176 11.90 2.24 -1.66
C LEU A 176 13.19 1.50 -2.06
N GLY A 177 13.03 0.31 -2.61
CA GLY A 177 14.08 -0.49 -3.24
C GLY A 177 13.96 -0.49 -4.75
N TYR A 178 15.00 -0.99 -5.41
CA TYR A 178 15.10 -1.13 -6.86
C TYR A 178 15.85 -2.43 -7.16
N THR A 179 15.42 -3.18 -8.17
CA THR A 179 16.09 -4.40 -8.63
C THR A 179 16.04 -4.53 -10.15
N GLU A 180 17.10 -5.08 -10.73
CA GLU A 180 17.21 -5.51 -12.13
C GLU A 180 17.45 -7.03 -12.23
N ASP A 181 17.37 -7.75 -11.11
CA ASP A 181 17.51 -9.21 -11.08
C ASP A 181 16.20 -9.88 -11.52
N ASP A 182 16.29 -11.09 -12.08
CA ASP A 182 15.12 -11.91 -12.44
C ASP A 182 14.52 -12.58 -11.20
N VAL A 183 13.80 -11.80 -10.40
CA VAL A 183 13.26 -12.18 -9.09
C VAL A 183 11.82 -12.68 -9.15
N VAL A 184 11.43 -13.44 -8.14
CA VAL A 184 10.05 -13.89 -7.91
C VAL A 184 9.63 -13.59 -6.47
N SER A 185 8.36 -13.86 -6.13
CA SER A 185 7.80 -13.48 -4.83
C SER A 185 8.59 -13.98 -3.62
N SER A 186 9.15 -15.19 -3.65
CA SER A 186 9.91 -15.75 -2.54
C SER A 186 11.19 -14.97 -2.21
N ASP A 187 11.77 -14.26 -3.17
CA ASP A 187 13.03 -13.53 -2.99
C ASP A 187 12.84 -12.27 -2.13
N PHE A 188 11.59 -11.83 -1.95
CA PHE A 188 11.23 -10.67 -1.14
C PHE A 188 10.72 -11.04 0.26
N VAL A 189 10.69 -12.32 0.62
CA VAL A 189 10.25 -12.75 1.96
C VAL A 189 11.21 -12.16 2.99
N SER A 190 10.65 -11.51 4.02
CA SER A 190 11.38 -10.80 5.07
C SER A 190 12.12 -9.53 4.64
N ASP A 191 11.94 -9.04 3.40
CA ASP A 191 12.43 -7.72 3.04
C ASP A 191 11.68 -6.64 3.84
N THR A 192 12.43 -5.70 4.44
CA THR A 192 11.88 -4.69 5.34
C THR A 192 11.46 -3.40 4.63
N ARG A 193 11.78 -3.25 3.33
CA ARG A 193 11.41 -2.08 2.55
C ARG A 193 9.90 -2.09 2.30
N SER A 194 9.33 -0.89 2.17
CA SER A 194 7.88 -0.74 1.92
C SER A 194 7.49 -1.05 0.48
N SER A 195 8.38 -0.76 -0.47
CA SER A 195 8.18 -0.95 -1.90
C SER A 195 9.50 -1.30 -2.56
N ILE A 196 9.50 -2.22 -3.52
CA ILE A 196 10.68 -2.61 -4.27
C ILE A 196 10.28 -2.61 -5.74
N PHE A 197 10.88 -1.71 -6.51
CA PHE A 197 10.59 -1.58 -7.92
C PHE A 197 11.35 -2.63 -8.73
N ASP A 198 10.60 -3.41 -9.51
CA ASP A 198 11.13 -4.37 -10.47
C ASP A 198 11.29 -3.71 -11.83
N ALA A 199 12.54 -3.59 -12.29
CA ALA A 199 12.90 -2.89 -13.50
C ALA A 199 12.83 -3.73 -14.78
N LYS A 200 12.56 -5.03 -14.69
CA LYS A 200 12.52 -5.94 -15.85
C LYS A 200 11.14 -6.55 -16.10
N ALA A 201 10.22 -6.42 -15.15
CA ALA A 201 8.83 -6.87 -15.25
C ALA A 201 7.94 -6.00 -16.15
#